data_AF-A0A918X5A9-F1
#
_entry.id   AF-A0A918X5A9-F1
#
_cell.length_a   1.000
_cell.length_b   1.000
_cell.length_c   1.000
_cell.angle_alpha   90.00
_cell.angle_beta   90.00
_cell.angle_gamma   90.00
#
_symmetry.space_group_name_H-M   'P 1'
#
loop_
_entity.id
_entity.type
_entity.pdbx_description
1 polymer ?
#
loop_
_entity_poly.entity_id
_entity_poly.type
_entity_poly.pdbx_seq_one_letter_code
_entity_poly.pdbx_strand_id
1 'polypeptide(L)'
;MTAHPGSASVTARPTPHSAGPEPARLSAQEHSILEKVALGQTNESIASSEFMSLSTLRQRLGKIRQHLKIGMDQPRAVMVSTAYREGHIALPPLPRGTCPVVRERQLQVLRILARGGGAEEVRSAFHISGRTAKGCIKDVREALGATTAAQAVSLAYQRRLLPLDTPGAVDPAHVRAEASAVITWSMPPDWRSLQRAADDLTRLFWTTAHAINTSCIPATLQAGHRAALLNGMRLVAQTETALRGNPGEPRELGALHHVQQIARCVRELAAVLATQTPHDPAMPLEPVT
;
A
#
# COMPACT_ATOMS: atom_id res chain seq x y z
N MET A 1 -34.57 -17.32 73.27
CA MET A 1 -34.14 -16.00 72.74
C MET A 1 -32.64 -16.04 72.57
N THR A 2 -32.14 -16.06 71.33
CA THR A 2 -30.91 -15.38 70.88
C THR A 2 -30.72 -15.69 69.39
N ALA A 3 -31.05 -14.70 68.57
CA ALA A 3 -30.81 -14.66 67.14
C ALA A 3 -29.35 -14.24 66.88
N HIS A 4 -28.70 -14.82 65.87
CA HIS A 4 -27.51 -14.29 65.20
C HIS A 4 -27.63 -14.51 63.69
N PRO A 5 -27.69 -13.45 62.88
CA PRO A 5 -27.49 -13.51 61.44
C PRO A 5 -26.03 -13.15 61.09
N GLY A 6 -25.44 -13.86 60.13
CA GLY A 6 -24.11 -13.59 59.62
C GLY A 6 -24.07 -13.76 58.10
N SER A 7 -24.61 -12.77 57.38
CA SER A 7 -24.48 -12.65 55.94
C SER A 7 -23.02 -12.40 55.55
N ALA A 8 -22.40 -13.35 54.86
CA ALA A 8 -21.15 -13.14 54.16
C ALA A 8 -21.44 -12.76 52.70
N SER A 9 -21.30 -11.47 52.40
CA SER A 9 -21.35 -10.94 51.03
C SER A 9 -20.13 -11.42 50.24
N VAL A 10 -20.37 -12.38 49.35
CA VAL A 10 -19.43 -12.79 48.30
C VAL A 10 -19.28 -11.63 47.31
N THR A 11 -18.16 -10.91 47.39
CA THR A 11 -17.78 -9.90 46.39
C THR A 11 -17.25 -10.62 45.16
N ALA A 12 -18.10 -10.75 44.13
CA ALA A 12 -17.70 -11.25 42.84
C ALA A 12 -16.63 -10.32 42.23
N ARG A 13 -15.44 -10.87 41.99
CA ARG A 13 -14.39 -10.22 41.19
C ARG A 13 -14.93 -10.01 39.77
N PRO A 14 -14.84 -8.78 39.22
CA PRO A 14 -15.15 -8.58 37.82
C PRO A 14 -14.13 -9.33 36.97
N THR A 15 -14.61 -10.29 36.18
CA THR A 15 -13.84 -10.90 35.10
C THR A 15 -13.44 -9.81 34.11
N PRO A 16 -12.16 -9.69 33.74
CA PRO A 16 -11.77 -8.76 32.69
C PRO A 16 -12.45 -9.22 31.40
N HIS A 17 -13.32 -8.34 30.88
CA HIS A 17 -13.94 -8.50 29.58
C HIS A 17 -12.88 -8.81 28.53
N SER A 18 -13.16 -9.86 27.76
CA SER A 18 -12.47 -10.22 26.53
C SER A 18 -12.37 -9.01 25.60
N ALA A 19 -11.26 -8.29 25.69
CA ALA A 19 -10.78 -7.47 24.60
C ALA A 19 -10.66 -8.40 23.38
N GLY A 20 -11.29 -8.03 22.27
CA GLY A 20 -11.11 -8.74 21.00
C GLY A 20 -9.61 -8.93 20.69
N PRO A 21 -9.22 -9.95 19.91
CA PRO A 21 -7.82 -10.24 19.66
C PRO A 21 -7.15 -8.99 19.07
N GLU A 22 -6.35 -8.31 19.89
CA GLU A 22 -5.42 -7.29 19.38
C GLU A 22 -4.66 -7.94 18.22
N PRO A 23 -4.49 -7.25 17.09
CA PRO A 23 -3.71 -7.79 15.98
C PRO A 23 -2.38 -8.26 16.53
N ALA A 24 -2.12 -9.56 16.43
CA ALA A 24 -1.03 -10.22 17.13
C ALA A 24 0.28 -9.49 16.85
N ARG A 25 0.69 -8.64 17.80
CA ARG A 25 1.90 -7.84 17.64
C ARG A 25 3.07 -8.81 17.62
N LEU A 26 3.97 -8.62 16.67
CA LEU A 26 5.20 -9.40 16.63
C LEU A 26 5.94 -9.23 17.97
N SER A 27 6.43 -10.33 18.50
CA SER A 27 7.31 -10.29 19.68
C SER A 27 8.62 -9.59 19.35
N ALA A 28 9.32 -9.04 20.36
CA ALA A 28 10.62 -8.40 20.17
C ALA A 28 11.64 -9.30 19.44
N GLN A 29 11.60 -10.61 19.69
CA GLN A 29 12.46 -11.56 19.00
C GLN A 29 12.07 -11.77 17.53
N GLU A 30 10.76 -11.78 17.23
CA GLU A 30 10.28 -11.86 15.85
C GLU A 30 10.66 -10.62 15.05
N HIS A 31 10.63 -9.43 15.68
CA HIS A 31 11.17 -8.20 15.10
C HIS A 31 12.68 -8.34 14.79
N SER A 32 13.49 -8.81 15.74
CA SER A 32 14.93 -9.03 15.52
C SER A 32 15.21 -9.98 14.35
N ILE A 33 14.48 -11.10 14.27
CA ILE A 33 14.59 -12.05 13.15
C ILE A 33 14.25 -11.36 11.83
N LEU A 34 13.18 -10.59 11.80
CA LEU A 34 12.67 -9.92 10.61
C LEU A 34 13.62 -8.82 10.11
N GLU A 35 14.24 -8.07 11.02
CA GLU A 35 15.33 -7.13 10.72
C GLU A 35 16.53 -7.84 10.08
N LYS A 36 16.96 -8.97 10.65
CA LYS A 36 18.06 -9.76 10.08
C LYS A 36 17.73 -10.33 8.71
N VAL A 37 16.48 -10.70 8.45
CA VAL A 37 16.02 -11.08 7.11
C VAL A 37 16.06 -9.88 6.15
N ALA A 38 15.66 -8.70 6.59
CA ALA A 38 15.74 -7.47 5.79
C ALA A 38 17.20 -7.10 5.46
N LEU A 39 18.15 -7.41 6.35
CA LEU A 39 19.59 -7.29 6.11
C LEU A 39 20.15 -8.37 5.17
N GLY A 40 19.34 -9.34 4.74
CA GLY A 40 19.76 -10.40 3.82
C GLY A 40 20.54 -11.54 4.46
N GLN A 41 20.48 -11.69 5.79
CA GLN A 41 21.16 -12.80 6.46
C GLN A 41 20.54 -14.16 6.11
N THR A 42 21.38 -15.20 6.06
CA THR A 42 20.94 -16.59 5.83
C THR A 42 20.29 -17.16 7.09
N ASN A 43 19.59 -18.28 6.98
CA ASN A 43 18.97 -18.92 8.15
C ASN A 43 20.01 -19.36 9.17
N GLU A 44 21.14 -19.84 8.71
CA GLU A 44 22.25 -20.29 9.53
C GLU A 44 22.81 -19.11 10.32
N SER A 45 23.09 -17.99 9.65
CA SER A 45 23.55 -16.75 10.29
C SER A 45 22.53 -16.23 11.32
N ILE A 46 21.25 -16.20 10.96
CA ILE A 46 20.19 -15.73 11.87
C ILE A 46 20.09 -16.65 13.09
N ALA A 47 20.02 -17.96 12.87
CA ALA A 47 19.90 -18.95 13.95
C ALA A 47 21.08 -18.87 14.93
N SER A 48 22.31 -18.79 14.41
CA SER A 48 23.51 -18.62 15.22
C SER A 48 23.49 -17.30 16.01
N SER A 49 23.12 -16.19 15.36
CA SER A 49 23.09 -14.87 16.01
C SER A 49 21.96 -14.69 17.03
N GLU A 50 20.91 -15.51 16.95
CA GLU A 50 19.78 -15.54 17.89
C GLU A 50 19.89 -16.68 18.92
N PHE A 51 21.01 -17.41 18.92
CA PHE A 51 21.25 -18.56 19.81
C PHE A 51 20.11 -19.60 19.78
N MET A 52 19.59 -19.90 18.58
CA MET A 52 18.53 -20.89 18.41
C MET A 52 18.85 -21.92 17.33
N SER A 53 18.16 -23.05 17.36
CA SER A 53 18.28 -24.07 16.31
C SER A 53 17.62 -23.61 15.00
N LEU A 54 18.07 -24.19 13.88
CA LEU A 54 17.47 -23.93 12.56
C LEU A 54 15.99 -24.30 12.48
N SER A 55 15.57 -25.37 13.16
CA SER A 55 14.16 -25.79 13.20
C SER A 55 13.31 -24.78 13.97
N THR A 56 13.79 -24.30 15.12
CA THR A 56 13.14 -23.22 15.88
C THR A 56 13.01 -21.95 15.06
N LEU A 57 14.07 -21.56 14.33
CA LEU A 57 14.02 -20.39 13.44
C LEU A 57 12.96 -20.57 12.35
N ARG A 58 12.90 -21.73 11.68
CA ARG A 58 11.90 -22.02 10.65
C ARG A 58 10.47 -21.93 11.20
N GLN A 59 10.24 -22.47 12.40
CA GLN A 59 8.96 -22.36 13.09
C GLN A 59 8.60 -20.89 13.38
N ARG A 60 9.55 -20.09 13.85
CA ARG A 60 9.35 -18.65 14.11
C ARG A 60 9.08 -17.87 12.82
N LEU A 61 9.80 -18.14 11.74
CA LEU A 61 9.50 -17.55 10.43
C LEU A 61 8.08 -17.91 9.96
N GLY A 62 7.60 -19.11 10.27
CA GLY A 62 6.20 -19.50 10.05
C GLY A 62 5.21 -18.67 10.86
N LYS A 63 5.49 -18.45 12.15
CA LYS A 63 4.66 -17.58 13.01
C LYS A 63 4.65 -16.12 12.52
N ILE A 64 5.80 -15.58 12.14
CA ILE A 64 5.91 -14.24 11.55
C ILE A 64 5.02 -14.13 10.31
N ARG A 65 5.05 -15.14 9.42
CA ARG A 65 4.17 -15.17 8.23
C ARG A 65 2.69 -15.17 8.62
N GLN A 66 2.31 -15.96 9.62
CA GLN A 66 0.94 -15.99 10.13
C GLN A 66 0.51 -14.64 10.72
N HIS A 67 1.37 -14.00 11.51
CA HIS A 67 1.10 -12.67 12.09
C HIS A 67 0.96 -11.60 11.02
N LEU A 68 1.82 -11.62 10.00
CA LEU A 68 1.75 -10.74 8.82
C LEU A 68 0.67 -11.16 7.80
N LYS A 69 -0.12 -12.20 8.10
CA LYS A 69 -1.18 -12.75 7.24
C LYS A 69 -0.73 -13.05 5.81
N ILE A 70 0.51 -13.48 5.64
CA ILE A 70 1.07 -13.90 4.35
C ILE A 70 1.09 -15.42 4.26
N GLY A 71 0.87 -15.96 3.05
CA GLY A 71 0.92 -17.39 2.80
C GLY A 71 2.27 -18.03 3.16
N MET A 72 2.25 -19.30 3.57
CA MET A 72 3.47 -20.03 3.98
C MET A 72 4.46 -20.21 2.83
N ASP A 73 3.95 -20.29 1.60
CA ASP A 73 4.77 -20.48 0.38
C ASP A 73 5.32 -19.17 -0.19
N GLN A 74 4.96 -18.03 0.40
CA GLN A 74 5.39 -16.73 -0.12
C GLN A 74 6.91 -16.53 0.01
N PRO A 75 7.57 -15.79 -0.90
CA PRO A 75 8.98 -15.48 -0.73
C PRO A 75 9.24 -14.57 0.48
N ARG A 76 10.46 -14.61 1.03
CA ARG A 76 10.89 -13.70 2.12
C ARG A 76 10.80 -12.22 1.74
N ALA A 77 10.91 -11.91 0.44
CA ALA A 77 10.75 -10.56 -0.06
C ALA A 77 9.37 -9.97 0.26
N VAL A 78 8.31 -10.79 0.21
CA VAL A 78 6.95 -10.39 0.63
C VAL A 78 6.92 -10.09 2.11
N MET A 79 7.49 -10.98 2.93
CA MET A 79 7.56 -10.82 4.37
C MET A 79 8.19 -9.48 4.77
N VAL A 80 9.32 -9.12 4.16
CA VAL A 80 9.99 -7.83 4.40
C VAL A 80 9.16 -6.66 3.86
N SER A 81 8.55 -6.80 2.67
CA SER A 81 7.70 -5.77 2.08
C SER A 81 6.49 -5.46 2.96
N THR A 82 5.74 -6.48 3.38
CA THR A 82 4.59 -6.36 4.28
C THR A 82 5.02 -5.73 5.60
N ALA A 83 6.13 -6.17 6.18
CA ALA A 83 6.62 -5.64 7.44
C ALA A 83 6.97 -4.15 7.41
N TYR A 84 7.54 -3.63 6.32
CA TYR A 84 7.77 -2.18 6.17
C TYR A 84 6.47 -1.40 6.05
N ARG A 85 5.51 -1.93 5.32
CA ARG A 85 4.23 -1.25 5.05
C ARG A 85 3.31 -1.21 6.25
N GLU A 86 3.32 -2.28 7.03
CA GLU A 86 2.58 -2.37 8.29
C GLU A 86 3.31 -1.69 9.45
N GLY A 87 4.51 -1.13 9.20
CA GLY A 87 5.29 -0.43 10.22
C GLY A 87 5.90 -1.34 11.28
N HIS A 88 6.00 -2.65 11.02
CA HIS A 88 6.65 -3.59 11.92
C HIS A 88 8.18 -3.44 11.95
N ILE A 89 8.80 -2.95 10.87
CA ILE A 89 10.23 -2.62 10.87
C ILE A 89 10.37 -1.13 10.59
N ALA A 90 11.14 -0.43 11.42
CA ALA A 90 11.51 0.94 11.14
C ALA A 90 12.37 1.00 9.87
N LEU A 91 12.17 2.00 9.00
CA LEU A 91 13.07 2.19 7.87
C LEU A 91 14.50 2.39 8.40
N PRO A 92 15.46 1.53 8.01
CA PRO A 92 16.85 1.73 8.37
C PRO A 92 17.34 3.09 7.86
N PRO A 93 18.29 3.74 8.57
CA PRO A 93 18.90 4.97 8.09
C PRO A 93 19.50 4.75 6.70
N LEU A 94 19.39 5.75 5.82
CA LEU A 94 19.82 5.61 4.43
C LEU A 94 21.29 5.12 4.39
N PRO A 95 21.58 4.05 3.64
CA PRO A 95 22.94 3.57 3.51
C PRO A 95 23.81 4.67 2.90
N ARG A 96 24.93 4.96 3.56
CA ARG A 96 25.90 5.96 3.08
C ARG A 96 26.49 5.46 1.75
N GLY A 97 26.25 6.17 0.66
CA GLY A 97 26.76 5.84 -0.66
C GLY A 97 25.94 6.47 -1.79
N THR A 98 26.48 6.42 -2.99
CA THR A 98 25.76 6.85 -4.21
C THR A 98 24.54 5.96 -4.43
N CYS A 99 23.37 6.58 -4.60
CA CYS A 99 22.17 5.85 -5.01
C CYS A 99 22.42 5.28 -6.42
N PRO A 100 22.36 3.96 -6.62
CA PRO A 100 22.49 3.40 -7.95
C PRO A 100 21.37 3.94 -8.83
N VAL A 101 21.69 4.32 -10.06
CA VAL A 101 20.69 4.76 -11.04
C VAL A 101 19.89 3.54 -11.47
N VAL A 102 18.78 3.28 -10.78
CA VAL A 102 17.86 2.21 -11.11
C VAL A 102 16.95 2.66 -12.24
N ARG A 103 16.99 1.97 -13.38
CA ARG A 103 16.14 2.26 -14.55
C ARG A 103 14.69 1.86 -14.26
N GLU A 104 13.72 2.45 -14.97
CA GLU A 104 12.28 2.13 -14.77
C GLU A 104 11.99 0.62 -14.88
N ARG A 105 12.61 -0.07 -15.83
CA ARG A 105 12.48 -1.52 -15.97
C ARG A 105 12.91 -2.29 -14.71
N GLN A 106 13.99 -1.84 -14.07
CA GLN A 106 14.50 -2.43 -12.83
C GLN A 106 13.58 -2.12 -11.63
N LEU A 107 13.00 -0.91 -11.59
CA LEU A 107 11.97 -0.57 -10.60
C LEU A 107 10.75 -1.48 -10.73
N GLN A 108 10.32 -1.79 -11.96
CA GLN A 108 9.20 -2.68 -12.17
C GLN A 108 9.51 -4.13 -11.75
N VAL A 109 10.74 -4.62 -11.96
CA VAL A 109 11.19 -5.91 -11.38
C VAL A 109 11.15 -5.87 -9.85
N LEU A 110 11.61 -4.77 -9.22
CA LEU A 110 11.54 -4.61 -7.77
C LEU A 110 10.11 -4.64 -7.24
N ARG A 111 9.17 -3.98 -7.94
CA ARG A 111 7.74 -4.02 -7.60
C ARG A 111 7.19 -5.45 -7.67
N ILE A 112 7.59 -6.24 -8.66
CA ILE A 112 7.19 -7.66 -8.79
C ILE A 112 7.75 -8.47 -7.61
N LEU A 113 9.04 -8.32 -7.29
CA LEU A 113 9.68 -9.01 -6.16
C LEU A 113 9.03 -8.64 -4.82
N ALA A 114 8.69 -7.36 -4.61
CA ALA A 114 8.02 -6.88 -3.39
C ALA A 114 6.60 -7.43 -3.20
N ARG A 115 5.98 -7.91 -4.29
CA ARG A 115 4.67 -8.61 -4.29
C ARG A 115 4.80 -10.13 -4.22
N GLY A 116 6.01 -10.66 -4.23
CA GLY A 116 6.27 -12.10 -4.17
C GLY A 116 6.39 -12.78 -5.51
N GLY A 117 6.37 -12.01 -6.61
CA GLY A 117 6.69 -12.56 -7.91
C GLY A 117 8.15 -12.98 -7.99
N GLY A 118 8.40 -14.09 -8.66
CA GLY A 118 9.72 -14.60 -9.01
C GLY A 118 10.03 -14.44 -10.50
N ALA A 119 10.82 -15.36 -11.03
CA ALA A 119 11.26 -15.30 -12.42
C ALA A 119 10.11 -15.48 -13.43
N GLU A 120 9.06 -16.24 -13.10
CA GLU A 120 7.93 -16.49 -13.99
C GLU A 120 7.03 -15.27 -14.15
N GLU A 121 6.81 -14.52 -13.07
CA GLU A 121 6.06 -13.27 -13.08
C GLU A 121 6.84 -12.19 -13.84
N VAL A 122 8.16 -12.12 -13.65
CA VAL A 122 9.03 -11.24 -14.44
C VAL A 122 9.02 -11.65 -15.91
N ARG A 123 9.08 -12.95 -16.22
CA ARG A 123 8.99 -13.48 -17.58
C ARG A 123 7.70 -13.03 -18.26
N SER A 124 6.58 -13.18 -17.56
CA SER A 124 5.24 -12.86 -18.05
C SER A 124 5.06 -11.35 -18.23
N ALA A 125 5.52 -10.55 -17.28
CA ALA A 125 5.39 -9.09 -17.32
C ALA A 125 6.18 -8.42 -18.45
N PHE A 126 7.30 -9.02 -18.89
CA PHE A 126 8.16 -8.44 -19.93
C PHE A 126 8.20 -9.24 -21.24
N HIS A 127 7.44 -10.33 -21.35
CA HIS A 127 7.46 -11.23 -22.52
C HIS A 127 8.87 -11.70 -22.93
N ILE A 128 9.69 -12.08 -21.95
CA ILE A 128 11.09 -12.53 -22.16
C ILE A 128 11.23 -14.03 -21.88
N SER A 129 12.44 -14.58 -22.06
CA SER A 129 12.74 -15.96 -21.64
C SER A 129 12.91 -16.07 -20.12
N GLY A 130 12.68 -17.26 -19.55
CA GLY A 130 12.91 -17.51 -18.12
C GLY A 130 14.37 -17.30 -17.70
N ARG A 131 15.33 -17.60 -18.58
CA ARG A 131 16.77 -17.32 -18.34
C ARG A 131 17.03 -15.82 -18.26
N THR A 132 16.45 -15.03 -19.16
CA THR A 132 16.56 -13.57 -19.15
C THR A 132 15.89 -12.98 -17.91
N ALA A 133 14.73 -13.48 -17.49
CA ALA A 133 14.06 -13.03 -16.28
C ALA A 133 14.90 -13.24 -15.01
N LYS A 134 15.55 -14.41 -14.88
CA LYS A 134 16.52 -14.67 -13.80
C LYS A 134 17.72 -13.71 -13.86
N GLY A 135 18.22 -13.41 -15.07
CA GLY A 135 19.23 -12.39 -15.31
C GLY A 135 18.79 -11.02 -14.80
N CYS A 136 17.60 -10.55 -15.19
CA CYS A 136 17.07 -9.26 -14.73
C CYS A 136 16.96 -9.16 -13.20
N ILE A 137 16.52 -10.22 -12.52
CA ILE A 137 16.46 -10.24 -11.04
C ILE A 137 17.87 -10.16 -10.44
N LYS A 138 18.85 -10.85 -11.03
CA LYS A 138 20.25 -10.79 -10.62
C LYS A 138 20.82 -9.38 -10.83
N ASP A 139 20.62 -8.79 -12.00
CA ASP A 139 21.12 -7.45 -12.33
C ASP A 139 20.55 -6.39 -11.39
N VAL A 140 19.26 -6.48 -11.04
CA VAL A 140 18.61 -5.59 -10.06
C VAL A 140 19.25 -5.71 -8.69
N ARG A 141 19.52 -6.94 -8.25
CA ARG A 141 20.17 -7.20 -6.97
C ARG A 141 21.59 -6.65 -6.95
N GLU A 142 22.37 -6.92 -7.99
CA GLU A 142 23.74 -6.42 -8.12
C GLU A 142 23.78 -4.89 -8.16
N ALA A 143 22.88 -4.26 -8.93
CA ALA A 143 22.76 -2.80 -8.97
C ALA A 143 22.44 -2.20 -7.59
N LEU A 144 21.64 -2.88 -6.77
CA LEU A 144 21.34 -2.42 -5.41
C LEU A 144 22.42 -2.76 -4.38
N GLY A 145 23.36 -3.66 -4.69
CA GLY A 145 24.31 -4.24 -3.75
C GLY A 145 23.69 -5.31 -2.82
N ALA A 146 22.65 -5.99 -3.28
CA ALA A 146 21.89 -6.97 -2.50
C ALA A 146 22.31 -8.42 -2.78
N THR A 147 22.51 -9.20 -1.72
CA THR A 147 22.80 -10.64 -1.79
C THR A 147 21.54 -11.49 -1.92
N THR A 148 20.38 -10.95 -1.54
CA THR A 148 19.08 -11.66 -1.58
C THR A 148 17.97 -10.76 -2.11
N ALA A 149 16.87 -11.35 -2.59
CA ALA A 149 15.70 -10.59 -3.02
C ALA A 149 15.06 -9.81 -1.85
N ALA A 150 15.05 -10.39 -0.65
CA ALA A 150 14.54 -9.72 0.55
C ALA A 150 15.36 -8.48 0.90
N GLN A 151 16.69 -8.58 0.83
CA GLN A 151 17.57 -7.43 1.03
C GLN A 151 17.41 -6.38 -0.08
N ALA A 152 17.24 -6.81 -1.34
CA ALA A 152 16.98 -5.87 -2.44
C ALA A 152 15.72 -5.05 -2.20
N VAL A 153 14.64 -5.69 -1.73
CA VAL A 153 13.39 -5.00 -1.37
C VAL A 153 13.60 -4.06 -0.19
N SER A 154 14.31 -4.49 0.86
CA SER A 154 14.65 -3.62 2.01
C SER A 154 15.44 -2.37 1.56
N LEU A 155 16.48 -2.55 0.75
CA LEU A 155 17.29 -1.44 0.21
C LEU A 155 16.45 -0.52 -0.69
N ALA A 156 15.49 -1.07 -1.45
CA ALA A 156 14.59 -0.28 -2.26
C ALA A 156 13.66 0.60 -1.41
N TYR A 157 13.13 0.10 -0.28
CA TYR A 157 12.37 0.92 0.67
C TYR A 157 13.25 1.97 1.37
N GLN A 158 14.44 1.59 1.84
CA GLN A 158 15.40 2.52 2.45
C GLN A 158 15.74 3.69 1.53
N ARG A 159 15.94 3.41 0.24
CA ARG A 159 16.24 4.42 -0.79
C ARG A 159 14.98 5.11 -1.35
N ARG A 160 13.79 4.82 -0.81
CA ARG A 160 12.49 5.35 -1.25
C ARG A 160 12.19 5.10 -2.74
N LEU A 161 12.73 4.02 -3.29
CA LEU A 161 12.46 3.57 -4.66
C LEU A 161 11.11 2.84 -4.77
N LEU A 162 10.64 2.27 -3.65
CA LEU A 162 9.30 1.71 -3.52
C LEU A 162 8.46 2.62 -2.61
N PRO A 163 7.20 2.91 -2.98
CA PRO A 163 6.29 3.65 -2.11
C PRO A 163 5.96 2.79 -0.88
N LEU A 164 5.92 3.42 0.29
CA LEU A 164 5.45 2.79 1.54
C LEU A 164 3.92 2.60 1.52
N ASP A 165 3.22 3.38 0.69
CA ASP A 165 1.77 3.39 0.62
C ASP A 165 1.21 2.23 -0.23
N THR A 166 0.51 1.36 0.51
CA THR A 166 -0.72 0.61 0.16
C THR A 166 -0.61 -0.67 -0.70
N PRO A 167 -0.91 -1.86 -0.12
CA PRO A 167 -1.04 -3.11 -0.87
C PRO A 167 -2.23 -3.01 -1.79
N GLY A 168 -1.98 -2.95 -3.10
CA GLY A 168 -2.71 -3.71 -4.13
C GLY A 168 -4.22 -3.95 -3.97
N ALA A 169 -4.96 -3.02 -3.39
CA ALA A 169 -6.40 -2.88 -3.40
C ALA A 169 -6.66 -1.45 -2.91
N VAL A 170 -6.83 -0.54 -3.85
CA VAL A 170 -7.48 0.73 -3.54
C VAL A 170 -8.91 0.34 -3.18
N ASP A 171 -9.21 0.24 -1.89
CA ASP A 171 -10.59 0.07 -1.43
C ASP A 171 -11.38 1.28 -1.96
N PRO A 172 -12.40 1.09 -2.82
CA PRO A 172 -13.21 2.19 -3.32
C PRO A 172 -13.88 2.97 -2.18
N ALA A 173 -14.03 2.39 -0.98
CA ALA A 173 -14.50 3.09 0.21
C ALA A 173 -13.47 4.10 0.77
N HIS A 174 -12.17 3.81 0.67
CA HIS A 174 -11.10 4.74 1.08
C HIS A 174 -10.97 5.92 0.10
N VAL A 175 -11.02 5.66 -1.21
CA VAL A 175 -11.09 6.74 -2.23
C VAL A 175 -12.34 7.58 -2.06
N ARG A 176 -13.48 6.96 -1.69
CA ARG A 176 -14.72 7.67 -1.39
C ARG A 176 -14.61 8.54 -0.14
N ALA A 177 -13.94 8.05 0.92
CA ALA A 177 -13.69 8.82 2.14
C ALA A 177 -12.73 10.00 1.89
N GLU A 178 -11.64 9.79 1.15
CA GLU A 178 -10.70 10.86 0.76
C GLU A 178 -11.33 11.86 -0.21
N ALA A 179 -12.07 11.40 -1.22
CA ALA A 179 -12.82 12.28 -2.11
C ALA A 179 -13.85 13.12 -1.33
N SER A 180 -14.52 12.53 -0.33
CA SER A 180 -15.46 13.27 0.54
C SER A 180 -14.76 14.28 1.45
N ALA A 181 -13.55 13.97 1.94
CA ALA A 181 -12.73 14.92 2.69
C ALA A 181 -12.29 16.11 1.82
N VAL A 182 -11.94 15.87 0.55
CA VAL A 182 -11.61 16.91 -0.43
C VAL A 182 -12.85 17.71 -0.87
N ILE A 183 -14.03 17.10 -0.89
CA ILE A 183 -15.32 17.78 -1.16
C ILE A 183 -15.65 18.83 -0.08
N THR A 184 -15.15 18.67 1.16
CA THR A 184 -15.44 19.55 2.30
C THR A 184 -14.41 20.69 2.45
N TRP A 185 -13.49 20.82 1.50
CA TRP A 185 -12.36 21.73 1.64
C TRP A 185 -12.76 23.20 1.39
N SER A 186 -12.56 24.04 2.42
CA SER A 186 -12.63 25.50 2.31
C SER A 186 -11.25 26.04 1.92
N MET A 187 -11.20 27.04 1.04
CA MET A 187 -9.97 27.55 0.38
C MET A 187 -8.76 27.66 1.33
N PRO A 188 -7.58 27.15 0.95
CA PRO A 188 -6.37 27.48 1.67
C PRO A 188 -5.89 28.90 1.31
N PRO A 189 -5.29 29.63 2.28
CA PRO A 189 -4.95 31.06 2.12
C PRO A 189 -3.65 31.34 1.35
N ASP A 190 -2.87 30.31 0.97
CA ASP A 190 -1.56 30.50 0.33
C ASP A 190 -1.31 29.59 -0.89
N TRP A 191 -0.42 30.05 -1.78
CA TRP A 191 -0.09 29.37 -3.04
C TRP A 191 0.54 27.98 -2.85
N ARG A 192 1.26 27.75 -1.74
CA ARG A 192 1.90 26.45 -1.46
C ARG A 192 0.85 25.40 -1.11
N SER A 193 -0.21 25.82 -0.46
CA SER A 193 -1.35 24.99 -0.14
C SER A 193 -2.19 24.72 -1.39
N LEU A 194 -2.28 25.67 -2.32
CA LEU A 194 -2.87 25.46 -3.65
C LEU A 194 -2.04 24.47 -4.49
N GLN A 195 -0.71 24.54 -4.43
CA GLN A 195 0.18 23.57 -5.07
C GLN A 195 -0.02 22.15 -4.49
N ARG A 196 -0.04 22.01 -3.17
CA ARG A 196 -0.30 20.72 -2.51
C ARG A 196 -1.68 20.17 -2.91
N ALA A 197 -2.69 21.03 -2.95
CA ALA A 197 -4.02 20.66 -3.41
C ALA A 197 -4.03 20.13 -4.85
N ALA A 198 -3.32 20.82 -5.74
CA ALA A 198 -3.21 20.42 -7.13
C ALA A 198 -2.48 19.08 -7.26
N ASP A 199 -1.42 18.86 -6.50
CA ASP A 199 -0.68 17.59 -6.46
C ASP A 199 -1.56 16.45 -5.92
N ASP A 200 -2.31 16.68 -4.84
CA ASP A 200 -3.22 15.70 -4.23
C ASP A 200 -4.40 15.36 -5.15
N LEU A 201 -5.02 16.38 -5.76
CA LEU A 201 -6.09 16.18 -6.76
C LEU A 201 -5.60 15.44 -8.00
N THR A 202 -4.37 15.71 -8.43
CA THR A 202 -3.75 15.02 -9.57
C THR A 202 -3.51 13.55 -9.24
N ARG A 203 -3.01 13.25 -8.03
CA ARG A 203 -2.84 11.86 -7.55
C ARG A 203 -4.18 11.12 -7.46
N LEU A 204 -5.20 11.76 -6.88
CA LEU A 204 -6.54 11.19 -6.77
C LEU A 204 -7.16 10.94 -8.15
N PHE A 205 -6.99 11.89 -9.07
CA PHE A 205 -7.45 11.76 -10.44
C PHE A 205 -6.83 10.54 -11.14
N TRP A 206 -5.49 10.41 -11.11
CA TRP A 206 -4.81 9.26 -11.73
C TRP A 206 -5.18 7.92 -11.10
N THR A 207 -5.35 7.90 -9.79
CA THR A 207 -5.76 6.69 -9.05
C THR A 207 -7.18 6.27 -9.47
N THR A 208 -8.10 7.23 -9.55
CA THR A 208 -9.49 7.02 -9.99
C THR A 208 -9.56 6.59 -11.45
N ALA A 209 -8.78 7.24 -12.32
CA ALA A 209 -8.67 6.90 -13.74
C ALA A 209 -8.16 5.46 -13.96
N HIS A 210 -7.14 5.07 -13.19
CA HIS A 210 -6.62 3.71 -13.22
C HIS A 210 -7.67 2.69 -12.78
N ALA A 211 -8.37 2.95 -11.66
CA ALA A 211 -9.42 2.08 -11.14
C ALA A 211 -10.58 1.89 -12.14
N ILE A 212 -10.97 2.96 -12.85
CA ILE A 212 -11.98 2.92 -13.92
C ILE A 212 -11.48 2.09 -15.11
N ASN A 213 -10.22 2.26 -15.51
CA ASN A 213 -9.64 1.53 -16.64
C ASN A 213 -9.41 0.04 -16.35
N THR A 214 -9.24 -0.34 -15.06
CA THR A 214 -9.06 -1.73 -14.63
C THR A 214 -10.37 -2.44 -14.28
N SER A 215 -11.45 -1.70 -14.00
CA SER A 215 -12.77 -2.28 -13.73
C SER A 215 -13.46 -2.67 -15.05
N CYS A 216 -14.11 -3.84 -15.10
CA CYS A 216 -14.89 -4.30 -16.25
C CYS A 216 -16.19 -3.46 -16.41
N ILE A 217 -16.07 -2.21 -16.83
CA ILE A 217 -17.21 -1.31 -17.04
C ILE A 217 -17.85 -1.63 -18.40
N PRO A 218 -19.19 -1.74 -18.50
CA PRO A 218 -19.89 -2.00 -19.76
C PRO A 218 -19.55 -0.94 -20.82
N ALA A 219 -19.41 -1.37 -22.08
CA ALA A 219 -19.01 -0.51 -23.21
C ALA A 219 -19.93 0.71 -23.42
N THR A 220 -21.20 0.62 -23.01
CA THR A 220 -22.19 1.71 -23.11
C THR A 220 -21.92 2.88 -22.17
N LEU A 221 -21.18 2.67 -21.08
CA LEU A 221 -20.76 3.71 -20.12
C LEU A 221 -19.38 4.30 -20.45
N GLN A 222 -18.63 3.70 -21.38
CA GLN A 222 -17.24 4.09 -21.65
C GLN A 222 -17.08 5.44 -22.34
N ALA A 223 -18.01 5.86 -23.21
CA ALA A 223 -17.84 7.08 -24.01
C ALA A 223 -17.87 8.36 -23.15
N GLY A 224 -18.84 8.47 -22.24
CA GLY A 224 -18.95 9.60 -21.31
C GLY A 224 -17.80 9.64 -20.30
N HIS A 225 -17.43 8.50 -19.73
CA HIS A 225 -16.33 8.41 -18.77
C HIS A 225 -14.96 8.70 -19.41
N ARG A 226 -14.74 8.22 -20.64
CA ARG A 226 -13.51 8.51 -21.38
C ARG A 226 -13.40 10.00 -21.72
N ALA A 227 -14.50 10.67 -22.06
CA ALA A 227 -14.50 12.12 -22.26
C ALA A 227 -14.18 12.88 -20.97
N ALA A 228 -14.78 12.49 -19.83
CA ALA A 228 -14.49 13.08 -18.53
C ALA A 228 -13.03 12.87 -18.09
N LEU A 229 -12.47 11.68 -18.33
CA LEU A 229 -11.06 11.38 -18.08
C LEU A 229 -10.13 12.20 -18.99
N LEU A 230 -10.40 12.27 -20.29
CA LEU A 230 -9.57 13.07 -21.20
C LEU A 230 -9.62 14.56 -20.85
N ASN A 231 -10.79 15.07 -20.44
CA ASN A 231 -10.94 16.44 -19.98
C ASN A 231 -10.15 16.68 -18.68
N GLY A 232 -10.26 15.76 -17.70
CA GLY A 232 -9.49 15.84 -16.45
C GLY A 232 -7.97 15.79 -16.69
N MET A 233 -7.49 14.92 -17.58
CA MET A 233 -6.07 14.86 -17.96
C MET A 233 -5.59 16.17 -18.60
N ARG A 234 -6.40 16.78 -19.47
CA ARG A 234 -6.10 18.08 -20.08
C ARG A 234 -6.01 19.17 -19.02
N LEU A 235 -6.94 19.19 -18.06
CA LEU A 235 -6.97 20.15 -16.96
C LEU A 235 -5.78 20.00 -16.01
N VAL A 236 -5.36 18.77 -15.69
CA VAL A 236 -4.14 18.49 -14.92
C VAL A 236 -2.92 19.06 -15.64
N ALA A 237 -2.76 18.77 -16.94
CA ALA A 237 -1.64 19.29 -17.71
C ALA A 237 -1.64 20.84 -17.78
N GLN A 238 -2.81 21.46 -17.93
CA GLN A 238 -2.95 22.92 -17.90
C GLN A 238 -2.64 23.51 -16.53
N THR A 239 -2.99 22.81 -15.44
CA THR A 239 -2.69 23.22 -14.07
C THR A 239 -1.21 23.12 -13.77
N GLU A 240 -0.56 22.01 -14.13
CA GLU A 240 0.90 21.85 -14.00
C GLU A 240 1.65 22.92 -14.79
N THR A 241 1.18 23.25 -15.99
CA THR A 241 1.78 24.30 -16.83
C THR A 241 1.59 25.69 -16.19
N ALA A 242 0.41 25.95 -15.62
CA ALA A 242 0.13 27.20 -14.91
C ALA A 242 0.98 27.35 -13.64
N LEU A 243 1.16 26.25 -12.89
CA LEU A 243 1.91 26.20 -11.63
C LEU A 243 3.43 26.25 -11.81
N ARG A 244 3.96 25.87 -12.98
CA ARG A 244 5.39 26.05 -13.33
C ARG A 244 5.75 27.50 -13.67
N GLY A 245 4.77 28.39 -13.79
CA GLY A 245 4.99 29.83 -14.04
C GLY A 245 5.51 30.56 -12.79
N ASN A 246 6.18 31.70 -13.00
CA ASN A 246 6.75 32.51 -11.92
C ASN A 246 5.63 33.06 -11.00
N PRO A 247 5.71 32.89 -9.66
CA PRO A 247 4.71 33.40 -8.73
C PRO A 247 4.73 34.94 -8.72
N GLY A 248 3.72 35.57 -9.30
CA GLY A 248 3.62 37.04 -9.39
C GLY A 248 2.78 37.59 -10.54
N GLU A 249 2.32 36.75 -11.48
CA GLU A 249 1.39 37.15 -12.53
C GLU A 249 -0.08 36.79 -12.21
N PRO A 250 -1.09 37.42 -12.87
CA PRO A 250 -2.53 37.13 -12.73
C PRO A 250 -2.96 35.68 -13.11
N ARG A 251 -2.01 34.74 -13.19
CA ARG A 251 -2.20 33.31 -13.44
C ARG A 251 -2.78 32.56 -12.23
N GLU A 252 -2.81 33.17 -11.05
CA GLU A 252 -3.39 32.57 -9.84
C GLU A 252 -4.89 32.28 -10.00
N LEU A 253 -5.65 33.18 -10.64
CA LEU A 253 -7.06 32.95 -10.96
C LEU A 253 -7.24 31.82 -11.97
N GLY A 254 -6.33 31.69 -12.94
CA GLY A 254 -6.34 30.59 -13.92
C GLY A 254 -6.02 29.24 -13.29
N ALA A 255 -5.00 29.17 -12.43
CA ALA A 255 -4.64 27.97 -11.69
C ALA A 255 -5.76 27.56 -10.72
N LEU A 256 -6.37 28.52 -10.02
CA LEU A 256 -7.52 28.27 -9.14
C LEU A 256 -8.71 27.71 -9.92
N HIS A 257 -9.04 28.30 -11.07
CA HIS A 257 -10.11 27.81 -11.93
C HIS A 257 -9.83 26.39 -12.42
N HIS A 258 -8.59 26.08 -12.83
CA HIS A 258 -8.23 24.72 -13.22
C HIS A 258 -8.31 23.73 -12.06
N VAL A 259 -7.84 24.10 -10.85
CA VAL A 259 -7.96 23.28 -9.64
C VAL A 259 -9.43 22.99 -9.31
N GLN A 260 -10.30 24.00 -9.40
CA GLN A 260 -11.75 23.82 -9.21
C GLN A 260 -12.36 22.90 -10.27
N GLN A 261 -11.92 23.00 -11.53
CA GLN A 261 -12.36 22.12 -12.60
C GLN A 261 -11.86 20.68 -12.41
N ILE A 262 -10.62 20.47 -11.96
CA ILE A 262 -10.09 19.15 -11.61
C ILE A 262 -10.92 18.55 -10.47
N ALA A 263 -11.17 19.33 -9.39
CA ALA A 263 -12.00 18.88 -8.28
C ALA A 263 -13.41 18.51 -8.72
N ARG A 264 -14.00 19.25 -9.67
CA ARG A 264 -15.28 18.91 -10.29
C ARG A 264 -15.21 17.59 -11.06
N CYS A 265 -14.19 17.39 -11.90
CA CYS A 265 -14.01 16.12 -12.62
C CYS A 265 -13.83 14.93 -11.66
N VAL A 266 -13.06 15.11 -10.59
CA VAL A 266 -12.89 14.07 -9.55
C VAL A 266 -14.24 13.75 -8.89
N ARG A 267 -15.08 14.76 -8.59
CA ARG A 267 -16.44 14.55 -8.06
C ARG A 267 -17.33 13.77 -9.03
N GLU A 268 -17.32 14.14 -10.31
CA GLU A 268 -18.12 13.46 -11.34
C GLU A 268 -17.69 12.00 -11.50
N LEU A 269 -16.38 11.72 -11.51
CA LEU A 269 -15.84 10.35 -11.57
C LEU A 269 -16.15 9.54 -10.30
N ALA A 270 -16.07 10.16 -9.12
CA ALA A 270 -16.41 9.51 -7.86
C ALA A 270 -17.92 9.18 -7.78
N ALA A 271 -18.79 10.06 -8.27
CA ALA A 271 -20.23 9.82 -8.33
C ALA A 271 -20.56 8.65 -9.27
N VAL A 272 -19.88 8.54 -10.40
CA VAL A 272 -19.98 7.39 -11.31
C VAL A 272 -19.58 6.09 -10.64
N LEU A 273 -18.49 6.09 -9.87
CA LEU A 273 -18.07 4.91 -9.12
C LEU A 273 -19.08 4.55 -8.01
N ALA A 274 -19.77 5.53 -7.44
CA ALA A 274 -20.78 5.31 -6.41
C ALA A 274 -22.06 4.66 -6.96
N THR A 275 -22.45 4.94 -8.21
CA THR A 275 -23.64 4.32 -8.83
C THR A 275 -23.39 2.89 -9.33
N GLN A 276 -22.14 2.44 -9.35
CA GLN A 276 -21.75 1.08 -9.76
C GLN A 276 -21.66 0.07 -8.61
N THR A 277 -22.24 0.37 -7.43
CA THR A 277 -22.39 -0.67 -6.39
C THR A 277 -23.12 -1.86 -7.00
N PRO A 278 -22.55 -3.08 -6.94
CA PRO A 278 -23.28 -4.27 -7.33
C PRO A 278 -24.53 -4.31 -6.47
N HIS A 279 -25.68 -4.17 -7.11
CA HIS A 279 -26.94 -4.52 -6.49
C HIS A 279 -26.85 -6.03 -6.28
N ASP A 280 -26.41 -6.44 -5.09
CA ASP A 280 -26.51 -7.81 -4.63
C ASP A 280 -28.01 -8.12 -4.64
N PRO A 281 -28.54 -8.90 -5.61
CA PRO A 281 -29.93 -9.25 -5.59
C PRO A 281 -30.04 -10.25 -4.45
N ALA A 282 -30.44 -9.77 -3.27
CA ALA A 282 -30.83 -10.63 -2.17
C ALA A 282 -31.80 -11.68 -2.73
N MET A 283 -31.30 -12.90 -2.93
CA MET A 283 -32.11 -14.04 -3.34
C MET A 283 -33.17 -14.22 -2.26
N PRO A 284 -34.47 -14.13 -2.57
CA PRO A 284 -35.49 -14.54 -1.63
C PRO A 284 -35.31 -16.05 -1.41
N LEU A 285 -35.02 -16.43 -0.16
CA LEU A 285 -35.10 -17.81 0.28
C LEU A 285 -36.58 -18.22 0.20
N GLU A 286 -36.92 -19.01 -0.81
CA GLU A 286 -38.21 -19.71 -0.87
C GLU A 286 -38.34 -20.65 0.36
N PRO A 287 -39.49 -20.68 1.03
CA PRO A 287 -39.72 -21.63 2.12
C PRO A 287 -39.89 -23.03 1.55
N VAL A 288 -39.02 -23.94 2.00
CA VAL A 288 -39.19 -25.39 1.78
C VAL A 288 -40.40 -25.85 2.59
N THR A 289 -41.48 -26.23 1.90
CA THR A 289 -42.58 -27.05 2.43
C THR A 289 -42.38 -28.50 2.04
#